data_AF-Q0UEV9-F1
#
_entry.id   AF-Q0UEV9-F1
#
_cell.length_a   1.000
_cell.length_b   1.000
_cell.length_c   1.000
_cell.angle_alpha   90.00
_cell.angle_beta   90.00
_cell.angle_gamma   90.00
#
_symmetry.space_group_name_H-M   'P 1'
#
loop_
_entity.id
_entity.type
_entity.pdbx_description
1 polymer ?
#
loop_
_entity_poly.entity_id
_entity_poly.type
_entity_poly.pdbx_seq_one_letter_code
_entity_poly.pdbx_strand_id
1 'polypeptide(L)'
;MAQKATKTLAASNTARLNQTLYFTLFIHGIYWLLRAILFHSSFTRRSLLLYLFLASPQILIQFAFERQSRPTLTADGAIKRAGEDLEAKGLTEYMWDVIYWTYGVIFFAGVLGDKAWWLWGVIPLYSAYAAWTTYTGMRGGFTDAAGVPQPEAGTSKRQAKMEKRGGAKVQYR
;
A
#
# COMPACT_ATOMS: atom_id res chain seq x y z
N MET A 1 2.96 -22.82 17.72
CA MET A 1 2.12 -21.86 16.96
C MET A 1 2.96 -20.80 16.22
N ALA A 2 3.95 -20.18 16.87
CA ALA A 2 4.81 -19.15 16.25
C ALA A 2 5.48 -19.58 14.92
N GLN A 3 6.09 -20.76 14.85
CA GLN A 3 6.72 -21.24 13.61
C GLN A 3 5.74 -21.46 12.45
N LYS A 4 4.49 -21.85 12.75
CA LYS A 4 3.45 -22.03 11.72
C LYS A 4 3.08 -20.67 11.12
N ALA A 5 2.86 -19.67 11.96
CA ALA A 5 2.55 -18.31 11.52
C ALA A 5 3.69 -17.72 10.66
N THR A 6 4.96 -17.87 11.07
CA THR A 6 6.11 -17.41 10.28
C THR A 6 6.20 -18.09 8.91
N LYS A 7 5.96 -19.40 8.85
CA LYS A 7 5.95 -20.15 7.58
C LYS A 7 4.80 -19.70 6.67
N THR A 8 3.61 -19.52 7.22
CA THR A 8 2.44 -19.03 6.48
C THR A 8 2.69 -17.63 5.93
N LEU A 9 3.22 -16.71 6.73
CA LEU A 9 3.54 -15.35 6.31
C LEU A 9 4.60 -15.32 5.20
N ALA A 10 5.66 -16.11 5.33
CA ALA A 10 6.70 -16.18 4.31
C ALA A 10 6.14 -16.71 2.97
N ALA A 11 5.29 -17.72 3.02
CA ALA A 11 4.63 -18.28 1.84
C ALA A 11 3.68 -17.27 1.18
N SER A 12 2.82 -16.59 1.96
CA SER A 12 1.90 -15.58 1.43
C SER A 12 2.64 -14.40 0.82
N ASN A 13 3.68 -13.89 1.48
CA ASN A 13 4.52 -12.81 0.95
C ASN A 13 5.16 -13.19 -0.39
N THR A 14 5.76 -14.38 -0.48
CA THR A 14 6.39 -14.86 -1.72
C THR A 14 5.38 -14.95 -2.86
N ALA A 15 4.20 -15.51 -2.59
CA ALA A 15 3.13 -15.62 -3.59
C ALA A 15 2.67 -14.23 -4.06
N ARG A 16 2.47 -13.29 -3.12
CA ARG A 16 2.00 -11.94 -3.41
C ARG A 16 3.02 -11.12 -4.22
N LEU A 17 4.30 -11.22 -3.86
CA LEU A 17 5.39 -10.56 -4.60
C LEU A 17 5.49 -11.08 -6.04
N ASN A 18 5.47 -12.40 -6.23
CA ASN A 18 5.52 -13.01 -7.56
C ASN A 18 4.30 -12.64 -8.41
N GLN A 19 3.09 -12.71 -7.83
CA GLN A 19 1.86 -12.29 -8.52
C GLN A 19 1.97 -10.82 -8.98
N THR A 20 2.47 -9.95 -8.12
CA THR A 20 2.63 -8.52 -8.42
C THR A 20 3.68 -8.29 -9.49
N LEU A 21 4.79 -9.03 -9.46
CA LEU A 21 5.81 -9.00 -10.51
C LEU A 21 5.22 -9.36 -11.87
N TYR A 22 4.56 -10.51 -11.98
CA TYR A 22 3.97 -10.95 -13.24
C TYR A 22 2.90 -10.00 -13.74
N PHE A 23 2.03 -9.50 -12.86
CA PHE A 23 0.99 -8.56 -13.25
C PHE A 23 1.56 -7.20 -13.68
N THR A 24 2.63 -6.72 -13.03
CA THR A 24 3.34 -5.51 -13.46
C THR A 24 3.93 -5.68 -14.85
N LEU A 25 4.67 -6.77 -15.08
CA LEU A 25 5.25 -7.06 -16.38
C LEU A 25 4.17 -7.14 -17.47
N PHE A 26 3.05 -7.78 -17.17
CA PHE A 26 1.92 -7.92 -18.06
C PHE A 26 1.26 -6.57 -18.40
N ILE A 27 0.86 -5.78 -17.40
CA ILE A 27 0.19 -4.49 -17.60
C ILE A 27 1.08 -3.50 -18.35
N HIS A 28 2.35 -3.40 -17.96
CA HIS A 28 3.29 -2.49 -18.62
C HIS A 28 3.63 -2.98 -20.04
N GLY A 29 3.78 -4.29 -20.23
CA GLY A 29 3.97 -4.88 -21.56
C GLY A 29 2.80 -4.59 -22.50
N ILE A 30 1.55 -4.76 -22.01
CA ILE A 30 0.35 -4.42 -22.77
C ILE A 30 0.29 -2.93 -23.09
N TYR A 31 0.63 -2.05 -22.14
CA TYR A 31 0.68 -0.62 -22.42
C TYR A 31 1.61 -0.29 -23.59
N TRP A 32 2.84 -0.83 -23.58
CA TRP A 32 3.80 -0.59 -24.65
C TRP A 32 3.35 -1.18 -25.98
N LEU A 33 2.74 -2.37 -25.97
CA LEU A 33 2.17 -3.00 -27.15
C LEU A 33 1.04 -2.16 -27.75
N LEU A 34 0.07 -1.75 -26.93
CA LEU A 34 -1.05 -0.90 -27.36
C LEU A 34 -0.54 0.46 -27.86
N ARG A 35 0.48 1.03 -27.20
CA ARG A 35 1.09 2.29 -27.63
C ARG A 35 1.73 2.16 -29.01
N ALA A 36 2.44 1.06 -29.26
CA ALA A 36 3.09 0.78 -30.54
C ALA A 36 2.09 0.48 -31.67
N ILE A 37 0.91 -0.09 -31.37
CA ILE A 37 -0.10 -0.41 -32.38
C ILE A 37 -1.04 0.78 -32.64
N LEU A 38 -1.67 1.31 -31.60
CA LEU A 38 -2.77 2.28 -31.70
C LEU A 38 -2.29 3.73 -31.77
N PHE A 39 -1.17 4.05 -31.13
CA PHE A 39 -0.75 5.44 -30.88
C PHE A 39 0.67 5.76 -31.35
N HIS A 40 1.22 4.96 -32.27
CA HIS A 40 2.60 5.10 -32.76
C HIS A 40 2.90 6.49 -33.31
N SER A 41 1.99 7.09 -34.07
CA SER A 41 2.15 8.42 -34.67
C SER A 41 2.07 9.57 -33.65
N SER A 42 1.38 9.36 -32.53
CA SER A 42 1.21 10.32 -31.44
C SER A 42 2.19 10.10 -30.27
N PHE A 43 3.14 9.16 -30.40
CA PHE A 43 4.11 8.90 -29.36
C PHE A 43 5.18 9.99 -29.36
N THR A 44 5.20 10.80 -28.30
CA THR A 44 6.15 11.92 -28.16
C THR A 44 7.05 11.73 -26.95
N ARG A 45 8.12 12.53 -26.87
CA ARG A 45 8.96 12.61 -25.67
C ARG A 45 8.13 12.92 -24.41
N ARG A 46 7.10 13.75 -24.53
CA ARG A 46 6.18 14.07 -23.42
C ARG A 46 5.45 12.82 -22.93
N SER A 47 4.95 11.99 -23.85
CA SER A 47 4.25 10.76 -23.53
C SER A 47 5.13 9.77 -22.77
N LEU A 48 6.41 9.64 -23.19
CA LEU A 48 7.40 8.84 -22.48
C LEU A 48 7.67 9.39 -21.06
N LEU A 49 7.87 10.70 -20.93
CA LEU A 49 8.12 11.34 -19.63
C LEU A 49 6.92 11.18 -18.68
N LEU A 50 5.68 11.32 -19.18
CA LEU A 50 4.47 11.08 -18.40
C LEU A 50 4.42 9.64 -17.89
N TYR A 51 4.67 8.67 -18.77
CA TYR A 51 4.70 7.27 -18.38
C TYR A 51 5.78 7.02 -17.31
N LEU A 52 7.01 7.46 -17.52
CA LEU A 52 8.10 7.22 -16.57
C LEU A 52 7.81 7.89 -15.22
N PHE A 53 7.36 9.14 -15.23
CA PHE A 53 7.08 9.88 -14.01
C PHE A 53 5.91 9.28 -13.23
N LEU A 54 4.77 9.03 -13.89
CA LEU A 54 3.54 8.59 -13.23
C LEU A 54 3.54 7.09 -12.89
N ALA A 55 4.30 6.27 -13.62
CA ALA A 55 4.50 4.86 -13.25
C ALA A 55 5.56 4.69 -12.14
N SER A 56 6.48 5.64 -11.98
CA SER A 56 7.61 5.48 -11.04
C SER A 56 7.20 5.17 -9.59
N PRO A 57 6.15 5.78 -8.99
CA PRO A 57 5.81 5.50 -7.61
C PRO A 57 5.36 4.05 -7.42
N GLN A 58 4.59 3.49 -8.36
CA GLN A 58 4.21 2.07 -8.35
C GLN A 58 5.45 1.17 -8.38
N ILE A 59 6.42 1.45 -9.27
CA ILE A 59 7.63 0.64 -9.41
C ILE A 59 8.50 0.74 -8.15
N LEU A 60 8.64 1.93 -7.57
CA LEU A 60 9.40 2.15 -6.34
C LEU A 60 8.76 1.43 -5.14
N ILE A 61 7.44 1.47 -5.03
CA ILE A 61 6.70 0.74 -3.99
C ILE A 61 6.92 -0.77 -4.16
N GLN A 62 6.80 -1.30 -5.38
CA GLN A 62 7.03 -2.72 -5.64
C GLN A 62 8.46 -3.14 -5.30
N PHE A 63 9.46 -2.32 -5.64
CA PHE A 63 10.84 -2.55 -5.24
C PHE A 63 11.01 -2.55 -3.72
N ALA A 64 10.36 -1.60 -3.03
CA ALA A 64 10.36 -1.53 -1.58
C ALA A 64 9.72 -2.78 -0.94
N PHE A 65 8.62 -3.28 -1.51
CA PHE A 65 7.98 -4.54 -1.08
C PHE A 65 8.88 -5.76 -1.31
N GLU A 66 9.55 -5.87 -2.45
CA GLU A 66 10.48 -6.98 -2.68
C GLU A 66 11.61 -6.97 -1.63
N ARG A 67 12.18 -5.78 -1.35
CA ARG A 67 13.27 -5.66 -0.37
C ARG A 67 12.80 -5.97 1.06
N GLN A 68 11.63 -5.48 1.46
CA GLN A 68 11.16 -5.56 2.85
C GLN A 68 10.41 -6.86 3.14
N SER A 69 9.69 -7.42 2.18
CA SER A 69 8.76 -8.53 2.44
C SER A 69 9.24 -9.86 1.88
N ARG A 70 10.28 -9.90 1.04
CA ARG A 70 10.84 -11.17 0.54
C ARG A 70 11.45 -11.98 1.69
N PRO A 71 11.03 -13.24 1.91
CA PRO A 71 11.62 -14.07 2.93
C PRO A 71 13.08 -14.39 2.61
N THR A 72 13.91 -14.47 3.65
CA THR A 72 15.31 -14.91 3.53
C THR A 72 15.50 -16.23 4.27
N LEU A 73 16.36 -17.08 3.73
CA LEU A 73 16.63 -18.42 4.26
C LEU A 73 18.04 -18.49 4.88
N THR A 74 18.24 -19.42 5.82
CA THR A 74 19.57 -19.83 6.31
C THR A 74 20.22 -20.81 5.34
N ALA A 75 21.50 -21.14 5.58
CA ALA A 75 22.23 -22.13 4.78
C ALA A 75 21.53 -23.50 4.75
N ASP A 76 20.87 -23.87 5.85
CA ASP A 76 20.13 -25.13 5.98
C ASP A 76 18.71 -25.07 5.40
N GLY A 77 18.33 -23.98 4.73
CA GLY A 77 17.02 -23.79 4.12
C GLY A 77 15.90 -23.39 5.08
N ALA A 78 16.20 -23.14 6.37
CA ALA A 78 15.22 -22.64 7.32
C ALA A 78 14.93 -21.15 7.10
N ILE A 79 13.71 -20.70 7.39
CA ILE A 79 13.33 -19.29 7.25
C ILE A 79 14.07 -18.46 8.30
N LYS A 80 15.01 -17.61 7.86
CA LYS A 80 15.73 -16.63 8.70
C LYS A 80 14.83 -15.43 9.01
N ARG A 81 14.05 -14.98 8.02
CA ARG A 81 13.14 -13.83 8.14
C ARG A 81 11.95 -14.04 7.20
N ALA A 82 10.73 -13.87 7.70
CA ALA A 82 9.52 -13.98 6.88
C ALA A 82 9.23 -12.71 6.03
N GLY A 83 9.80 -11.57 6.41
CA GLY A 83 9.49 -10.28 5.80
C GLY A 83 8.39 -9.53 6.56
N GLU A 84 8.17 -8.27 6.17
CA GLU A 84 7.01 -7.51 6.64
C GLU A 84 5.72 -8.04 6.02
N ASP A 85 4.61 -7.91 6.75
CA ASP A 85 3.32 -8.40 6.28
C ASP A 85 2.76 -7.49 5.18
N LEU A 86 2.64 -8.03 3.97
CA LEU A 86 2.06 -7.32 2.83
C LEU A 86 0.55 -7.09 2.95
N GLU A 87 -0.12 -7.72 3.91
CA GLU A 87 -1.54 -7.51 4.21
C GLU A 87 -1.77 -6.55 5.40
N ALA A 88 -0.70 -5.93 5.91
CA ALA A 88 -0.80 -4.97 7.01
C ALA A 88 -1.70 -3.77 6.67
N LYS A 89 -2.51 -3.35 7.63
CA LYS A 89 -3.41 -2.20 7.51
C LYS A 89 -2.66 -0.87 7.66
N GLY A 90 -3.19 0.19 7.05
CA GLY A 90 -2.61 1.53 7.10
C GLY A 90 -1.69 1.81 5.91
N LEU A 91 -0.38 1.99 6.14
CA LEU A 91 0.55 2.41 5.09
C LEU A 91 0.71 1.34 3.98
N THR A 92 0.84 0.08 4.34
CA THR A 92 0.98 -1.02 3.36
C THR A 92 -0.27 -1.15 2.49
N GLU A 93 -1.45 -1.03 3.09
CA GLU A 93 -2.73 -0.98 2.37
C GLU A 93 -2.77 0.19 1.38
N TYR A 94 -2.40 1.40 1.83
CA TYR A 94 -2.30 2.56 0.94
C TYR A 94 -1.29 2.37 -0.20
N MET A 95 -0.13 1.74 0.08
CA MET A 95 0.86 1.41 -0.95
C MET A 95 0.28 0.46 -2.01
N TRP A 96 -0.58 -0.48 -1.62
CA TRP A 96 -1.34 -1.31 -2.57
C TRP A 96 -2.36 -0.50 -3.36
N ASP A 97 -3.06 0.46 -2.75
CA ASP A 97 -3.99 1.35 -3.46
C ASP A 97 -3.26 2.10 -4.58
N VAL A 98 -2.05 2.62 -4.31
CA VAL A 98 -1.21 3.28 -5.31
C VAL A 98 -0.84 2.32 -6.44
N ILE A 99 -0.43 1.08 -6.12
CA ILE A 99 -0.09 0.07 -7.13
C ILE A 99 -1.31 -0.23 -8.02
N TYR A 100 -2.45 -0.58 -7.42
CA TYR A 100 -3.63 -1.00 -8.17
C TYR A 100 -4.26 0.12 -8.97
N TRP A 101 -4.32 1.33 -8.40
CA TRP A 101 -4.79 2.49 -9.13
C TRP A 101 -3.88 2.79 -10.33
N THR A 102 -2.56 2.72 -10.13
CA THR A 102 -1.60 2.95 -11.22
C THR A 102 -1.75 1.92 -12.34
N TYR A 103 -2.03 0.65 -12.05
CA TYR A 103 -2.34 -0.34 -13.09
C TYR A 103 -3.57 0.04 -13.91
N GLY A 104 -4.64 0.49 -13.25
CA GLY A 104 -5.83 0.99 -13.93
C GLY A 104 -5.50 2.19 -14.84
N VAL A 105 -4.76 3.17 -14.33
CA VAL A 105 -4.33 4.33 -15.10
C VAL A 105 -3.48 3.94 -16.31
N ILE A 106 -2.51 3.03 -16.14
CA ILE A 106 -1.65 2.54 -17.24
C ILE A 106 -2.49 1.83 -18.30
N PHE A 107 -3.42 0.97 -17.89
CA PHE A 107 -4.33 0.30 -18.82
C PHE A 107 -5.16 1.33 -19.62
N PHE A 108 -5.80 2.28 -18.94
CA PHE A 108 -6.58 3.32 -19.62
C PHE A 108 -5.71 4.24 -20.49
N ALA A 109 -4.48 4.55 -20.10
CA ALA A 109 -3.54 5.31 -20.94
C ALA A 109 -3.11 4.53 -22.18
N GLY A 110 -3.03 3.20 -22.10
CA GLY A 110 -2.78 2.33 -23.24
C GLY A 110 -3.94 2.29 -24.23
N VAL A 111 -5.19 2.35 -23.75
CA VAL A 111 -6.41 2.22 -24.58
C VAL A 111 -6.95 3.58 -25.07
N LEU A 112 -6.95 4.60 -24.21
CA LEU A 112 -7.55 5.93 -24.46
C LEU A 112 -6.50 7.01 -24.77
N GLY A 113 -5.21 6.68 -24.68
CA GLY A 113 -4.11 7.59 -24.91
C GLY A 113 -3.82 8.54 -23.73
N ASP A 114 -3.03 9.58 -24.00
CA ASP A 114 -2.40 10.40 -22.94
C ASP A 114 -3.39 11.18 -22.06
N LYS A 115 -4.66 11.33 -22.45
CA LYS A 115 -5.67 11.98 -21.62
C LYS A 115 -5.99 11.18 -20.36
N ALA A 116 -5.82 9.86 -20.37
CA ALA A 116 -6.10 9.03 -19.21
C ALA A 116 -5.12 9.24 -18.05
N TRP A 117 -3.94 9.83 -18.30
CA TRP A 117 -2.98 10.18 -17.23
C TRP A 117 -3.57 11.12 -16.18
N TRP A 118 -4.64 11.88 -16.50
CA TRP A 118 -5.37 12.68 -15.51
C TRP A 118 -5.96 11.85 -14.37
N LEU A 119 -6.32 10.59 -14.62
CA LEU A 119 -6.80 9.67 -13.58
C LEU A 119 -5.75 9.44 -12.48
N TRP A 120 -4.47 9.61 -12.80
CA TRP A 120 -3.40 9.50 -11.81
C TRP A 120 -3.52 10.54 -10.70
N GLY A 121 -4.11 11.71 -10.97
CA GLY A 121 -4.31 12.78 -10.01
C GLY A 121 -5.12 12.39 -8.77
N VAL A 122 -5.86 11.27 -8.81
CA VAL A 122 -6.57 10.73 -7.64
C VAL A 122 -5.60 10.39 -6.50
N ILE A 123 -4.40 9.87 -6.81
CA ILE A 123 -3.40 9.49 -5.80
C ILE A 123 -2.97 10.69 -4.94
N PRO A 124 -2.46 11.81 -5.50
CA PRO A 124 -2.06 12.97 -4.70
C PRO A 124 -3.26 13.66 -4.03
N LEU A 125 -4.44 13.68 -4.66
CA LEU A 125 -5.64 14.25 -4.03
C LEU A 125 -6.04 13.46 -2.78
N TYR A 126 -6.08 12.14 -2.88
CA TYR A 126 -6.37 11.28 -1.74
C TYR A 126 -5.28 11.35 -0.67
N SER A 127 -4.01 11.43 -1.06
CA SER A 127 -2.89 11.62 -0.13
C SER A 127 -3.05 12.90 0.70
N ALA A 128 -3.38 14.01 0.04
CA ALA A 128 -3.61 15.30 0.71
C ALA A 128 -4.82 15.22 1.65
N TYR A 129 -5.91 14.59 1.23
CA TYR A 129 -7.08 14.36 2.07
C TYR A 129 -6.75 13.52 3.31
N ALA A 130 -6.09 12.36 3.15
CA ALA A 130 -5.71 11.48 4.24
C ALA A 130 -4.75 12.15 5.23
N ALA A 131 -3.79 12.93 4.73
CA ALA A 131 -2.89 13.73 5.56
C ALA A 131 -3.65 14.80 6.36
N TRP A 132 -4.61 15.50 5.71
CA TRP A 132 -5.44 16.51 6.36
C TRP A 132 -6.33 15.93 7.45
N THR A 133 -7.00 14.80 7.20
CA THR A 133 -7.84 14.13 8.20
C THR A 133 -7.02 13.64 9.38
N THR A 134 -5.82 13.13 9.13
CA THR A 134 -4.91 12.70 10.20
C THR A 134 -4.46 13.89 11.06
N TYR A 135 -4.03 14.98 10.42
CA TYR A 135 -3.60 16.20 11.10
C TYR A 135 -4.71 16.84 11.96
N THR A 136 -5.91 16.94 11.40
CA THR A 136 -7.07 17.53 12.10
C THR A 136 -7.55 16.63 13.24
N GLY A 137 -7.55 15.31 13.06
CA GLY A 137 -7.85 14.33 14.12
C GLY A 137 -6.85 14.41 15.28
N MET A 138 -5.55 14.59 14.99
CA MET A 138 -4.52 14.77 16.03
C MET A 138 -4.70 16.08 16.83
N ARG A 139 -5.15 17.16 16.18
CA ARG A 139 -5.40 18.45 16.86
C ARG A 139 -6.73 18.52 17.62
N GLY A 140 -7.76 17.85 17.11
CA GLY A 140 -9.12 17.89 17.68
C GLY A 140 -9.41 16.82 18.73
N GLY A 141 -8.49 15.89 18.96
CA GLY A 141 -8.76 14.63 19.67
C GLY A 141 -9.49 13.65 18.76
N PHE A 142 -9.10 12.37 18.79
CA PHE A 142 -9.76 11.33 18.00
C PHE A 142 -11.20 11.19 18.48
N THR A 143 -12.16 11.68 17.70
CA THR A 143 -13.59 11.43 17.88
C THR A 143 -14.03 10.45 16.81
N ASP A 144 -14.76 9.40 17.18
CA ASP A 144 -15.31 8.47 16.21
C ASP A 144 -16.49 9.11 15.44
N ALA A 145 -17.02 8.41 14.43
CA ALA A 145 -18.13 8.89 13.61
C ALA A 145 -19.43 9.17 14.40
N ALA A 146 -19.48 8.79 15.68
CA ALA A 146 -20.57 9.08 16.61
C ALA A 146 -20.24 10.25 17.57
N GLY A 147 -19.11 10.94 17.38
CA GLY A 147 -18.67 12.06 18.22
C GLY A 147 -18.14 11.63 19.60
N VAL A 148 -17.88 10.34 19.80
CA VAL A 148 -17.34 9.83 21.07
C VAL A 148 -15.81 9.89 21.02
N PRO A 149 -15.15 10.49 22.03
CA PRO A 149 -13.70 10.47 22.13
C PRO A 149 -13.19 9.02 22.17
N GLN A 150 -12.42 8.63 21.17
CA GLN A 150 -11.72 7.35 21.15
C GLN A 150 -10.52 7.43 22.10
N PRO A 151 -10.31 6.42 22.96
CA PRO A 151 -9.09 6.33 23.74
C PRO A 151 -7.88 6.28 22.80
N GLU A 152 -6.82 7.00 23.14
CA GLU A 152 -5.57 7.06 22.38
C GLU A 152 -5.12 5.69 21.89
N ALA A 153 -4.56 5.65 20.68
CA ALA A 153 -3.91 4.50 20.07
C ALA A 153 -2.74 4.01 20.94
N GLY A 154 -3.06 3.27 22.00
CA GLY A 154 -2.14 2.88 23.05
C GLY A 154 -2.84 2.24 24.26
N THR A 155 -4.11 2.56 24.51
CA THR A 155 -4.88 1.87 25.56
C THR A 155 -5.55 0.62 25.00
N SER A 156 -5.10 -0.54 25.48
CA SER A 156 -5.69 -1.82 25.05
C SER A 156 -7.19 -1.83 25.36
N LYS A 157 -8.01 -2.45 24.50
CA LYS A 157 -9.46 -2.65 24.73
C LYS A 157 -9.78 -3.26 26.12
N ARG A 158 -8.79 -3.90 26.74
CA ARG A 158 -8.83 -4.47 28.09
C ARG A 158 -8.73 -3.40 29.19
N GLN A 159 -7.90 -2.37 29.02
CA GLN A 159 -7.77 -1.23 29.95
C GLN A 159 -9.05 -0.39 29.95
N ALA A 160 -9.59 -0.06 28.77
CA ALA A 160 -10.84 0.68 28.65
C ALA A 160 -12.04 -0.07 29.28
N LYS A 161 -12.03 -1.41 29.25
CA LYS A 161 -13.07 -2.25 29.90
C LYS A 161 -12.91 -2.32 31.42
N MET A 162 -11.69 -2.24 31.94
CA MET A 162 -11.40 -2.18 33.38
C MET A 162 -11.78 -0.81 33.96
N GLU A 163 -11.50 0.28 33.23
CA GLU A 163 -11.87 1.64 33.62
C GLU A 163 -13.40 1.84 33.62
N LYS A 164 -14.11 1.32 32.59
CA LYS A 164 -15.58 1.36 32.54
C LYS A 164 -16.26 0.48 33.61
N ARG A 165 -15.54 -0.45 34.23
CA ARG A 165 -16.05 -1.31 35.33
C ARG A 165 -15.68 -0.78 36.72
N GLY A 166 -15.17 0.45 36.82
CA GLY A 166 -14.82 1.05 38.11
C GLY A 166 -13.58 0.45 38.78
N GLY A 167 -12.69 -0.18 38.01
CA GLY A 167 -11.45 -0.74 38.53
C GLY A 167 -10.58 0.35 39.17
N ALA A 168 -10.45 0.28 40.49
CA ALA A 168 -9.72 1.24 41.31
C ALA A 168 -8.32 1.55 40.75
N LYS A 169 -8.03 2.84 40.58
CA LYS A 169 -6.66 3.32 40.41
C LYS A 169 -5.91 3.04 41.71
N VAL A 170 -5.09 2.00 41.74
CA VAL A 170 -4.10 1.84 42.82
C VAL A 170 -3.07 2.95 42.62
N GLN A 171 -3.20 4.04 43.37
CA GLN A 171 -2.13 5.02 43.52
C GLN A 171 -1.01 4.38 44.32
N TYR A 172 0.12 4.13 43.68
CA TYR A 172 1.38 3.97 44.41
C TYR A 172 1.84 5.36 44.83
N ARG A 173 1.98 5.56 46.14
CA ARG A 173 2.76 6.64 46.75
C ARG A 173 4.21 6.19 46.89
#